data_AF-A0A356M2W8-F1
#
_entry.id   AF-A0A356M2W8-F1
#
_cell.length_a   1.000
_cell.length_b   1.000
_cell.length_c   1.000
_cell.angle_alpha   90.00
_cell.angle_beta   90.00
_cell.angle_gamma   90.00
#
_symmetry.space_group_name_H-M   'P 1'
#
loop_
_entity.id
_entity.type
_entity.pdbx_description
1 polymer ?
#
loop_
_entity_poly.entity_id
_entity_poly.type
_entity_poly.pdbx_seq_one_letter_code
_entity_poly.pdbx_strand_id
1 'polypeptide(L)'
;SLERGESLPVDWSGQTLYYAGPCPTRPGRVIGSVGPTTSGRMDAYTPAILQLGLRVMIGKGVRSAAVQEAVRRHGAVYLGATGGAGALLAQCVRKAEIIAFPELGAEAIRLLSVADFPAVVLLDSQGGDLYETGRKTYQLPDDSSTG
;
A
#
# COMPACT_ATOMS: atom_id res chain seq x y z
N SER A 1 -14.58 -15.52 -3.14
CA SER A 1 -13.69 -15.95 -2.05
C SER A 1 -14.00 -15.28 -0.73
N LEU A 2 -13.72 -13.97 -0.49
CA LEU A 2 -13.99 -13.31 0.82
C LEU A 2 -15.45 -13.44 1.30
N GLU A 3 -16.43 -13.20 0.43
CA GLU A 3 -17.86 -13.31 0.76
C GLU A 3 -18.39 -14.75 0.67
N ARG A 4 -17.63 -15.65 0.05
CA ARG A 4 -18.04 -17.04 -0.23
C ARG A 4 -17.41 -18.06 0.72
N GLY A 5 -16.59 -17.62 1.68
CA GLY A 5 -15.91 -18.49 2.64
C GLY A 5 -14.87 -19.44 2.03
N GLU A 6 -14.43 -19.18 0.80
CA GLU A 6 -13.42 -20.01 0.12
C GLU A 6 -12.03 -19.64 0.65
N SER A 7 -11.13 -20.63 0.73
CA SER A 7 -9.74 -20.40 1.10
C SER A 7 -9.10 -19.32 0.23
N LEU A 8 -8.54 -18.30 0.87
CA LEU A 8 -7.82 -17.24 0.17
C LEU A 8 -6.50 -17.76 -0.37
N PRO A 9 -6.01 -17.23 -1.51
CA PRO A 9 -4.74 -17.64 -2.08
C PRO A 9 -3.52 -17.22 -1.23
N VAL A 10 -3.75 -16.38 -0.22
CA VAL A 10 -2.72 -15.84 0.67
C VAL A 10 -3.25 -15.84 2.10
N ASP A 11 -2.45 -16.33 3.04
CA ASP A 11 -2.64 -16.06 4.46
C ASP A 11 -2.18 -14.63 4.76
N TRP A 12 -3.12 -13.78 5.18
CA TRP A 12 -2.88 -12.37 5.45
C TRP A 12 -2.26 -12.11 6.82
N SER A 13 -2.24 -13.11 7.71
CA SER A 13 -1.75 -12.97 9.08
C SER A 13 -0.29 -12.51 9.11
N GLY A 14 -0.05 -11.32 9.66
CA GLY A 14 1.30 -10.76 9.80
C GLY A 14 1.95 -10.29 8.50
N GLN A 15 1.21 -10.28 7.38
CA GLN A 15 1.75 -9.89 6.09
C GLN A 15 1.79 -8.38 5.87
N THR A 16 2.55 -8.01 4.84
CA THR A 16 2.61 -6.66 4.27
C THR A 16 2.01 -6.67 2.85
N LEU A 17 1.07 -5.76 2.58
CA LEU A 17 0.45 -5.61 1.28
C LEU A 17 0.98 -4.38 0.56
N TYR A 18 1.71 -4.58 -0.55
CA TYR A 18 2.18 -3.50 -1.41
C TYR A 18 1.28 -3.34 -2.64
N TYR A 19 0.58 -2.21 -2.74
CA TYR A 19 -0.24 -1.89 -3.89
C TYR A 19 0.64 -1.38 -5.04
N ALA A 20 1.01 -2.28 -5.96
CA ALA A 20 1.82 -1.96 -7.12
C ALA A 20 1.56 -2.93 -8.28
N GLY A 21 1.66 -2.41 -9.51
CA GLY A 21 1.69 -3.20 -10.73
C GLY A 21 3.06 -3.04 -11.39
N PRO A 22 3.94 -4.06 -11.39
CA PRO A 22 5.26 -3.94 -11.97
C PRO A 22 5.20 -3.87 -13.50
N CYS A 23 6.10 -3.08 -14.09
CA CYS A 23 6.35 -3.10 -15.53
C CYS A 23 6.94 -4.45 -15.98
N PRO A 24 6.91 -4.78 -17.28
CA PRO A 24 7.54 -5.98 -17.81
C PRO A 24 9.01 -6.13 -17.37
N THR A 25 9.37 -7.31 -16.90
CA THR A 25 10.71 -7.63 -16.41
C THR A 25 11.65 -7.90 -17.60
N ARG A 26 12.76 -7.17 -17.67
CA ARG A 26 13.81 -7.42 -18.68
C ARG A 26 14.59 -8.71 -18.35
N PRO A 27 15.15 -9.41 -19.34
CA PRO A 27 16.02 -10.56 -19.11
C PRO A 27 17.13 -10.24 -18.10
N GLY A 28 17.39 -11.15 -17.15
CA GLY A 28 18.41 -10.99 -16.12
C GLY A 28 18.07 -10.02 -14.97
N ARG A 29 16.83 -9.51 -14.89
CA ARG A 29 16.35 -8.70 -13.76
C ARG A 29 15.34 -9.48 -12.92
N VAL A 30 15.28 -9.17 -11.62
CA VAL A 30 14.33 -9.78 -10.68
C VAL A 30 12.90 -9.32 -10.98
N ILE A 31 12.72 -8.01 -11.20
CA ILE A 31 11.42 -7.39 -11.48
C ILE A 31 11.62 -6.13 -12.33
N GLY A 32 10.61 -5.75 -13.11
CA GLY A 32 10.54 -4.43 -13.75
C GLY A 32 10.35 -3.31 -12.73
N SER A 33 10.29 -2.06 -13.21
CA SER A 33 9.95 -0.89 -12.37
C SER A 33 8.66 -1.15 -11.59
N VAL A 34 8.69 -0.94 -10.28
CA VAL A 34 7.58 -1.30 -9.37
C VAL A 34 7.27 -0.16 -8.42
N GLY A 35 6.62 0.88 -8.95
CA GLY A 35 6.14 2.01 -8.17
C GLY A 35 4.77 1.76 -7.52
N PRO A 36 4.41 2.52 -6.45
CA PRO A 36 3.12 2.40 -5.81
C PRO A 36 1.99 2.88 -6.72
N THR A 37 0.83 2.23 -6.61
CA THR A 37 -0.44 2.73 -7.15
C THR A 37 -1.28 3.41 -6.07
N THR A 38 -2.31 4.14 -6.51
CA THR A 38 -3.21 4.87 -5.61
C THR A 38 -4.03 3.90 -4.78
N SER A 39 -3.82 3.88 -3.47
CA SER A 39 -4.42 2.91 -2.55
C SER A 39 -5.92 3.07 -2.35
N GLY A 40 -6.47 4.26 -2.55
CA GLY A 40 -7.90 4.54 -2.38
C GLY A 40 -8.83 3.64 -3.21
N ARG A 41 -8.33 3.06 -4.31
CA ARG A 41 -9.09 2.09 -5.13
C ARG A 41 -9.39 0.78 -4.38
N MET A 42 -8.63 0.49 -3.32
CA MET A 42 -8.73 -0.74 -2.53
C MET A 42 -9.41 -0.53 -1.18
N ASP A 43 -9.92 0.68 -0.90
CA ASP A 43 -10.46 1.04 0.40
C ASP A 43 -11.71 0.25 0.78
N ALA A 44 -12.56 -0.11 -0.18
CA ALA A 44 -13.75 -0.92 0.08
C ALA A 44 -13.40 -2.32 0.63
N TYR A 45 -12.23 -2.86 0.27
CA TYR A 45 -11.80 -4.22 0.65
C TYR A 45 -10.84 -4.23 1.83
N THR A 46 -10.13 -3.13 2.04
CA THR A 46 -9.04 -3.04 3.02
C THR A 46 -9.48 -3.38 4.45
N PRO A 47 -10.61 -2.88 4.98
CA PRO A 47 -11.06 -3.23 6.34
C PRO A 47 -11.23 -4.74 6.55
N ALA A 48 -11.80 -5.45 5.57
CA ALA A 48 -11.96 -6.90 5.64
C ALA A 48 -10.60 -7.62 5.64
N ILE A 49 -9.64 -7.15 4.83
CA ILE A 49 -8.29 -7.74 4.79
C ILE A 49 -7.52 -7.48 6.09
N LEU A 50 -7.68 -6.30 6.71
CA LEU A 50 -7.11 -5.98 8.03
C LEU A 50 -7.69 -6.88 9.14
N GLN A 51 -8.99 -7.17 9.08
CA GLN A 51 -9.63 -8.11 9.99
C GLN A 51 -9.04 -9.53 9.86
N LEU A 52 -8.60 -9.92 8.67
CA LEU A 52 -7.93 -11.20 8.41
C LEU A 52 -6.46 -11.25 8.88
N GLY A 53 -5.94 -10.17 9.47
CA GLY A 53 -4.63 -10.16 10.12
C GLY A 53 -3.53 -9.42 9.37
N LEU A 54 -3.84 -8.72 8.27
CA LEU A 54 -2.90 -7.82 7.61
C LEU A 54 -2.46 -6.71 8.57
N ARG A 55 -1.16 -6.42 8.64
CA ARG A 55 -0.60 -5.42 9.57
C ARG A 55 0.04 -4.22 8.90
N VAL A 56 0.56 -4.37 7.70
CA VAL A 56 1.24 -3.27 6.99
C VAL A 56 0.69 -3.15 5.59
N MET A 57 0.41 -1.92 5.17
CA MET A 57 0.06 -1.58 3.79
C MET A 57 1.09 -0.62 3.23
N ILE A 58 1.43 -0.75 1.95
CA ILE A 58 2.34 0.16 1.25
C ILE A 58 1.66 0.65 -0.03
N GLY A 59 1.67 1.96 -0.27
CA GLY A 59 1.08 2.53 -1.49
C GLY A 59 1.29 4.04 -1.60
N LYS A 60 0.35 4.73 -2.24
CA LYS A 60 0.33 6.21 -2.29
C LYS A 60 -1.10 6.76 -2.22
N GLY A 61 -1.19 7.99 -1.77
CA GLY A 61 -2.45 8.74 -1.69
C GLY A 61 -3.17 8.55 -0.37
N VAL A 62 -4.12 9.46 -0.13
CA VAL A 62 -5.03 9.46 1.03
C VAL A 62 -5.89 8.21 1.06
N ARG A 63 -6.27 7.79 2.28
CA ARG A 63 -7.19 6.69 2.55
C ARG A 63 -8.49 7.25 3.12
N SER A 64 -9.58 6.51 2.98
CA SER A 64 -10.87 6.83 3.57
C SER A 64 -10.86 6.70 5.10
N ALA A 65 -11.79 7.40 5.76
CA ALA A 65 -12.01 7.29 7.20
C ALA A 65 -12.29 5.86 7.66
N ALA A 66 -12.99 5.05 6.84
CA ALA A 66 -13.24 3.64 7.15
C ALA A 66 -11.93 2.83 7.27
N VAL A 67 -10.94 3.13 6.42
CA VAL A 67 -9.62 2.52 6.49
C VAL A 67 -8.82 3.05 7.69
N GLN A 68 -8.83 4.35 7.94
CA GLN A 68 -8.14 4.95 9.11
C GLN A 68 -8.63 4.31 10.42
N GLU A 69 -9.95 4.15 10.57
CA GLU A 69 -10.55 3.49 11.73
C GLU A 69 -10.16 2.00 11.81
N ALA A 70 -10.18 1.28 10.69
CA ALA A 70 -9.74 -0.11 10.65
C ALA A 70 -8.24 -0.26 11.01
N VAL A 71 -7.40 0.67 10.56
CA VAL A 71 -5.96 0.71 10.89
C VAL A 71 -5.76 0.81 12.40
N ARG A 72 -6.46 1.74 13.06
CA ARG A 72 -6.46 1.87 14.53
C ARG A 72 -6.95 0.59 15.21
N ARG A 73 -8.12 0.10 14.80
CA ARG A 73 -8.78 -1.06 15.41
C ARG A 73 -7.93 -2.32 15.36
N HIS A 74 -7.22 -2.53 14.26
CA HIS A 74 -6.42 -3.73 14.02
C HIS A 74 -4.92 -3.52 14.28
N GLY A 75 -4.51 -2.37 14.85
CA GLY A 75 -3.11 -2.10 15.15
C GLY A 75 -2.19 -2.16 13.91
N ALA A 76 -2.70 -1.73 12.75
CA ALA A 76 -1.98 -1.76 11.49
C ALA A 76 -1.28 -0.42 11.21
N VAL A 77 -0.49 -0.36 10.14
CA VAL A 77 0.13 0.87 9.64
C VAL A 77 0.03 0.97 8.13
N TYR A 78 -0.05 2.20 7.61
CA TYR A 78 0.00 2.48 6.17
C TYR A 78 1.24 3.30 5.85
N LEU A 79 2.06 2.79 4.93
CA LEU A 79 3.30 3.39 4.49
C LEU A 79 3.16 3.97 3.08
N GLY A 80 3.65 5.19 2.91
CA GLY A 80 3.78 5.85 1.63
C GLY A 80 5.11 5.50 0.98
N ALA A 81 5.05 4.89 -0.20
CA ALA A 81 6.21 4.79 -1.08
C ALA A 81 6.23 5.96 -2.06
N THR A 82 7.42 6.38 -2.50
CA THR A 82 7.57 7.53 -3.39
C THR A 82 7.07 7.23 -4.80
N GLY A 83 6.02 7.94 -5.22
CA GLY A 83 5.52 7.88 -6.59
C GLY A 83 6.57 8.35 -7.60
N GLY A 84 6.66 7.70 -8.77
CA GLY A 84 7.64 8.03 -9.80
C GLY A 84 9.03 7.41 -9.60
N ALA A 85 9.33 6.87 -8.42
CA ALA A 85 10.60 6.22 -8.10
C ALA A 85 10.63 4.70 -8.38
N GLY A 86 9.78 4.19 -9.29
CA GLY A 86 9.60 2.75 -9.49
C GLY A 86 10.87 1.98 -9.88
N ALA A 87 11.78 2.62 -10.62
CA ALA A 87 13.08 2.03 -10.97
C ALA A 87 14.01 1.90 -9.77
N LEU A 88 13.95 2.83 -8.80
CA LEU A 88 14.68 2.76 -7.54
C LEU A 88 14.09 1.68 -6.64
N LEU A 89 12.75 1.66 -6.50
CA LEU A 89 12.06 0.66 -5.67
C LEU A 89 12.28 -0.77 -6.18
N ALA A 90 12.39 -0.96 -7.51
CA ALA A 90 12.75 -2.25 -8.09
C ALA A 90 14.14 -2.74 -7.67
N GLN A 91 15.08 -1.84 -7.34
CA GLN A 91 16.41 -2.21 -6.84
C GLN A 91 16.37 -2.70 -5.39
N CYS A 92 15.31 -2.41 -4.63
CA CYS A 92 15.10 -2.94 -3.28
C CYS A 92 14.58 -4.39 -3.31
N VAL A 93 14.06 -4.86 -4.44
CA VAL A 93 13.49 -6.22 -4.58
C VAL A 93 14.60 -7.24 -4.84
N ARG A 94 14.68 -8.25 -3.97
CA ARG A 94 15.66 -9.35 -4.02
C ARG A 94 15.07 -10.61 -4.69
N LYS A 95 13.78 -10.87 -4.49
CA LYS A 95 13.05 -11.96 -5.12
C LYS A 95 11.62 -11.52 -5.45
N ALA A 96 11.08 -11.97 -6.57
CA ALA A 96 9.70 -11.77 -6.97
C ALA A 96 9.12 -13.07 -7.55
N GLU A 97 8.02 -13.55 -7.00
CA GLU A 97 7.38 -14.82 -7.40
C GLU A 97 5.87 -14.60 -7.53
N ILE A 98 5.27 -15.04 -8.63
CA ILE A 98 3.80 -15.00 -8.78
C ILE A 98 3.22 -16.15 -7.98
N ILE A 99 2.34 -15.84 -7.04
CA ILE A 99 1.72 -16.84 -6.14
C ILE A 99 0.23 -17.03 -6.40
N ALA A 100 -0.43 -16.11 -7.11
CA ALA A 100 -1.81 -16.28 -7.51
C ALA A 100 -2.17 -15.45 -8.75
N PHE A 101 -3.13 -15.96 -9.51
CA PHE A 101 -3.73 -15.31 -10.68
C PHE A 101 -2.73 -14.89 -11.77
N PRO A 102 -1.82 -15.78 -12.23
CA PRO A 102 -0.81 -15.44 -13.24
C PRO A 102 -1.39 -14.85 -14.53
N GLU A 103 -2.63 -15.23 -14.88
CA GLU A 103 -3.38 -14.71 -16.02
C GLU A 103 -3.64 -13.19 -15.96
N LEU A 104 -3.59 -12.58 -14.78
CA LEU A 104 -3.79 -11.14 -14.59
C LEU A 104 -2.52 -10.31 -14.89
N GLY A 105 -1.41 -10.95 -15.24
CA GLY A 105 -0.19 -10.26 -15.67
C GLY A 105 0.36 -9.32 -14.58
N ALA A 106 0.35 -8.01 -14.85
CA ALA A 106 0.85 -6.99 -13.91
C ALA A 106 0.04 -6.94 -12.60
N GLU A 107 -1.24 -7.35 -12.62
CA GLU A 107 -2.12 -7.35 -11.45
C GLU A 107 -2.08 -8.69 -10.67
N ALA A 108 -1.30 -9.67 -11.12
CA ALA A 108 -1.16 -10.94 -10.42
C ALA A 108 -0.50 -10.76 -9.04
N ILE A 109 -0.89 -11.58 -8.06
CA ILE A 109 -0.34 -11.49 -6.71
C ILE A 109 1.09 -12.01 -6.72
N ARG A 110 2.02 -11.20 -6.21
CA ARG A 110 3.43 -11.52 -6.12
C ARG A 110 3.91 -11.55 -4.69
N LEU A 111 4.65 -12.58 -4.33
CA LEU A 111 5.47 -12.60 -3.12
C LEU A 111 6.79 -11.92 -3.42
N LEU A 112 7.06 -10.82 -2.69
CA LEU A 112 8.29 -10.05 -2.83
C LEU A 112 9.15 -10.22 -1.59
N SER A 113 10.44 -10.49 -1.79
CA SER A 113 11.46 -10.31 -0.76
C SER A 113 12.18 -8.99 -1.03
N VAL A 114 12.18 -8.08 -0.07
CA VAL A 114 12.76 -6.74 -0.23
C VAL A 114 13.81 -6.46 0.84
N ALA A 115 14.77 -5.60 0.53
CA ALA A 115 15.75 -5.07 1.47
C ALA A 115 15.90 -3.56 1.24
N ASP A 116 16.04 -2.79 2.32
CA ASP A 116 16.23 -1.34 2.29
C ASP A 116 15.14 -0.61 1.48
N PHE A 117 13.89 -1.01 1.65
CA PHE A 117 12.75 -0.43 0.92
C PHE A 117 12.35 0.90 1.56
N PRO A 118 12.50 2.04 0.86
CA PRO A 118 12.18 3.34 1.43
C PRO A 118 10.67 3.56 1.49
N ALA A 119 10.16 3.88 2.68
CA ALA A 119 8.77 4.27 2.88
C ALA A 119 8.61 5.20 4.09
N VAL A 120 7.51 5.95 4.13
CA VAL A 120 7.17 6.89 5.21
C VAL A 120 5.86 6.46 5.86
N VAL A 121 5.75 6.51 7.19
CA VAL A 121 4.46 6.24 7.86
C VAL A 121 3.47 7.35 7.52
N LEU A 122 2.40 6.99 6.82
CA LEU A 122 1.30 7.90 6.46
C LEU A 122 0.15 7.80 7.46
N LEU A 123 -0.21 6.58 7.87
CA LEU A 123 -1.14 6.33 8.96
C LEU A 123 -0.47 5.42 10.00
N ASP A 124 -0.54 5.82 11.26
CA ASP A 124 -0.11 4.98 12.37
C ASP A 124 -1.30 4.29 13.08
N SER A 125 -0.98 3.34 13.95
CA SER A 125 -1.98 2.56 14.70
C SER A 125 -2.65 3.35 15.83
N GLN A 126 -2.17 4.55 16.14
CA GLN A 126 -2.71 5.42 17.21
C GLN A 126 -3.71 6.44 16.66
N GLY A 127 -3.79 6.61 15.34
CA GLY A 127 -4.68 7.55 14.66
C GLY A 127 -3.98 8.76 14.06
N GLY A 128 -2.65 8.77 14.04
CA GLY A 128 -1.90 9.78 13.31
C GLY A 128 -2.10 9.65 11.80
N ASP A 129 -2.35 10.79 11.15
CA ASP A 129 -2.44 10.92 9.70
C ASP A 129 -1.49 12.04 9.21
N LEU A 130 -0.47 11.65 8.45
CA LEU A 130 0.52 12.59 7.92
C LEU A 130 -0.06 13.51 6.83
N TYR A 131 -1.09 13.08 6.09
CA TYR A 131 -1.78 13.95 5.13
C TYR A 131 -2.59 15.04 5.82
N GLU A 132 -3.18 14.75 6.98
CA GLU A 132 -3.92 15.75 7.75
C GLU A 132 -2.98 16.72 8.45
N THR A 133 -2.03 16.19 9.21
CA THR A 133 -1.07 17.01 9.96
C THR A 133 -0.15 17.81 9.05
N GLY A 134 0.38 17.19 7.99
CA GLY A 134 1.23 17.85 7.00
C GLY A 134 0.52 18.98 6.27
N ARG A 135 -0.76 18.85 5.91
CA ARG A 135 -1.50 19.97 5.31
C ARG A 135 -1.67 21.12 6.29
N LYS A 136 -2.05 20.85 7.54
CA LYS A 136 -2.26 21.90 8.55
C LYS A 136 -0.99 22.73 8.78
N THR A 137 0.18 22.10 8.76
CA THR A 137 1.46 22.79 8.98
C THR A 137 1.83 23.77 7.86
N TYR A 138 1.40 23.52 6.62
CA TYR A 138 1.79 24.30 5.44
C TYR A 138 0.61 24.98 4.73
N GLN A 139 -0.59 24.93 5.30
CA GLN A 139 -1.73 25.71 4.83
C GLN A 139 -1.45 27.19 5.10
N LEU A 140 -1.44 27.99 4.03
CA LEU A 140 -1.45 29.44 4.17
C LEU A 140 -2.79 29.85 4.81
N PRO A 141 -2.81 30.91 5.65
CA PRO A 141 -4.06 31.45 6.18
C PRO A 141 -5.03 31.76 5.04
N ASP A 142 -6.31 31.40 5.20
CA ASP A 142 -7.36 31.84 4.28
C ASP A 142 -7.47 33.37 4.35
N ASP A 143 -7.12 34.05 3.26
CA ASP A 143 -7.21 35.51 3.12
C ASP A 143 -8.65 35.96 2.80
N SER A 144 -9.64 35.39 3.49
CA SER A 144 -11.06 35.70 3.28
C SER A 144 -11.56 36.86 4.14
N SER A 145 -10.69 37.81 4.50
CA SER A 145 -11.05 39.04 5.22
C SER A 145 -11.04 40.31 4.34
N THR A 146 -11.14 40.17 3.02
CA THR A 146 -11.52 41.27 2.12
C THR A 146 -12.84 40.97 1.44
N GLY A 147 -13.93 41.47 2.01
CA GLY A 147 -15.29 41.42 1.48
C GLY A 147 -16.29 42.03 2.45
#